data_AF-A0A7C5Z6L3-F1
#
_entry.id   AF-A0A7C5Z6L3-F1
#
_cell.length_a   1.000
_cell.length_b   1.000
_cell.length_c   1.000
_cell.angle_alpha   90.00
_cell.angle_beta   90.00
_cell.angle_gamma   90.00
#
_symmetry.space_group_name_H-M   'P 1'
#
loop_
_entity.id
_entity.type
_entity.pdbx_description
1 polymer ?
#
loop_
_entity_poly.entity_id
_entity_poly.type
_entity_poly.pdbx_seq_one_letter_code
_entity_poly.pdbx_strand_id
1 'polypeptide(L)'
;MALSKLQKFFTGPAPRLSRQDAMKVFTRDQFKCQYCGLDGLHQFTNWLVLTVDHVHPHAHGGTRKMENLVTCCQPCNVIKGKRIFKSFEDAKAFVLKKRKEWEQLYLEQAKAAERHVASHQSA
;
A
#
# COMPACT_ATOMS: atom_id res chain seq x y z
N MET A 1 26.49 5.67 24.78
CA MET A 1 25.33 5.57 23.85
C MET A 1 25.62 6.44 22.63
N ALA A 2 25.44 5.93 21.41
CA ALA A 2 25.80 6.68 20.19
C ALA A 2 25.01 7.99 20.08
N LEU A 3 25.71 9.12 19.88
CA LEU A 3 25.17 10.47 19.67
C LEU A 3 24.07 10.52 18.59
N SER A 4 24.09 9.60 17.62
CA SER A 4 23.07 9.44 16.58
C SER A 4 21.67 9.11 17.13
N LYS A 5 21.56 8.51 18.32
CA LYS A 5 20.27 8.25 18.98
C LYS A 5 19.69 9.52 19.64
N LEU A 6 20.52 10.47 20.04
CA LEU A 6 20.09 11.73 20.65
C LEU A 6 19.61 12.75 19.61
N GLN A 7 20.09 12.66 18.36
CA GLN A 7 19.72 13.57 17.27
C GLN A 7 18.19 13.60 16.99
N LYS A 8 17.49 12.51 17.30
CA LYS A 8 16.03 12.38 17.16
C LYS A 8 15.20 13.15 18.19
N PHE A 9 15.82 13.62 19.28
CA PHE A 9 15.13 14.46 20.28
C PHE A 9 15.13 15.94 19.89
N PHE A 10 16.15 16.40 19.16
CA PHE A 10 16.29 17.77 18.70
C PHE A 10 15.68 18.01 17.32
N THR A 11 15.65 16.98 16.48
CA THR A 11 14.94 16.99 15.20
C THR A 11 13.58 16.34 15.43
N GLY A 12 12.51 17.14 15.44
CA GLY A 12 11.14 16.65 15.61
C GLY A 12 10.77 15.52 14.63
N PRO A 13 9.57 14.93 14.75
CA PRO A 13 9.16 13.83 13.90
C PRO A 13 9.37 14.17 12.43
N ALA A 14 9.98 13.25 11.67
CA ALA A 14 10.34 13.50 10.28
C ALA A 14 9.11 14.04 9.51
N PRO A 15 9.22 15.22 8.84
CA PRO A 15 8.09 15.92 8.24
C PRO A 15 7.41 15.02 7.22
N ARG A 16 6.08 14.97 7.11
CA ARG A 16 5.38 14.06 6.16
C ARG A 16 5.82 14.26 4.70
N LEU A 17 5.68 13.23 3.86
CA LEU A 17 6.02 13.34 2.43
C LEU A 17 5.12 14.41 1.80
N SER A 18 5.71 15.36 1.09
CA SER A 18 4.95 16.45 0.47
C SER A 18 4.08 15.90 -0.68
N ARG A 19 2.98 16.59 -1.01
CA ARG A 19 2.18 16.24 -2.19
C ARG A 19 2.99 16.33 -3.48
N GLN A 20 3.93 17.27 -3.56
CA GLN A 20 4.79 17.45 -4.74
C GLN A 20 5.73 16.25 -4.92
N ASP A 21 6.34 15.76 -3.84
CA ASP A 21 7.21 14.58 -3.91
C ASP A 21 6.42 13.30 -4.20
N ALA A 22 5.23 13.17 -3.62
CA ALA A 22 4.33 12.07 -3.98
C ALA A 22 3.98 12.07 -5.47
N MET A 23 3.72 13.25 -6.05
CA MET A 23 3.43 13.37 -7.48
C MET A 23 4.62 12.99 -8.37
N LYS A 24 5.86 13.26 -7.94
CA LYS A 24 7.07 12.79 -8.64
C LYS A 24 7.13 11.26 -8.68
N VAL A 25 6.82 10.60 -7.55
CA VAL A 25 6.76 9.12 -7.48
C VAL A 25 5.67 8.58 -8.40
N PHE A 26 4.48 9.17 -8.37
CA PHE A 26 3.37 8.78 -9.24
C PHE A 26 3.71 8.92 -10.72
N THR A 27 4.31 10.04 -11.10
CA THR A 27 4.70 10.31 -12.49
C THR A 27 5.76 9.32 -12.98
N ARG A 28 6.80 9.06 -12.16
CA ARG A 28 7.86 8.08 -12.48
C ARG A 28 7.28 6.69 -12.76
N ASP A 29 6.32 6.29 -11.94
CA ASP A 29 5.69 4.97 -11.98
C ASP A 29 4.48 4.91 -12.91
N GLN A 30 4.27 5.95 -13.74
CA GLN A 30 3.16 6.07 -14.69
C GLN A 30 1.79 5.88 -14.03
N PHE A 31 1.65 6.33 -12.77
CA PHE A 31 0.44 6.19 -11.96
C PHE A 31 -0.02 4.74 -11.78
N LYS A 32 0.87 3.76 -11.99
CA LYS A 32 0.57 2.33 -11.82
C LYS A 32 1.07 1.85 -10.46
N CYS A 33 0.22 1.11 -9.75
CA CYS A 33 0.62 0.43 -8.52
C CYS A 33 1.75 -0.57 -8.81
N GLN A 34 2.92 -0.38 -8.21
CA GLN A 34 4.10 -1.20 -8.47
C GLN A 34 3.96 -2.66 -7.99
N TYR A 35 3.02 -2.92 -7.07
CA TYR A 35 2.70 -4.25 -6.59
C TYR A 35 1.73 -5.02 -7.51
N CYS A 36 0.56 -4.46 -7.82
CA CYS A 36 -0.51 -5.18 -8.51
C CYS A 36 -0.77 -4.72 -9.95
N GLY A 37 -0.13 -3.64 -10.40
CA GLY A 37 -0.34 -3.09 -11.73
C GLY A 37 -1.65 -2.30 -11.91
N LEU A 38 -2.38 -1.98 -10.83
CA LEU A 38 -3.59 -1.14 -10.91
C LEU A 38 -3.24 0.17 -11.61
N ASP A 39 -3.93 0.45 -12.71
CA ASP A 39 -3.77 1.68 -13.46
C ASP A 39 -4.59 2.81 -12.83
N GLY A 40 -3.89 3.75 -12.20
CA GLY A 40 -4.51 4.91 -11.55
C GLY A 40 -5.20 5.88 -12.50
N LEU A 41 -4.80 5.92 -13.77
CA LEU A 41 -5.37 6.85 -14.75
C LEU A 41 -6.59 6.26 -15.48
N HIS A 42 -6.81 4.94 -15.37
CA HIS A 42 -7.92 4.29 -16.06
C HIS A 42 -9.30 4.75 -15.57
N GLN A 43 -9.44 5.08 -14.27
CA GLN A 43 -10.68 5.56 -13.69
C GLN A 43 -10.42 6.43 -12.45
N PHE A 44 -11.31 7.40 -12.20
CA PHE A 44 -11.21 8.30 -11.05
C PHE A 44 -11.12 7.56 -9.71
N THR A 45 -11.84 6.44 -9.58
CA THR A 45 -11.81 5.60 -8.37
C THR A 45 -10.44 4.95 -8.14
N ASN A 46 -9.69 4.59 -9.20
CA ASN A 46 -8.32 4.08 -9.08
C ASN A 46 -7.36 5.20 -8.67
N TRP A 47 -7.52 6.39 -9.26
CA TRP A 47 -6.73 7.57 -8.92
C TRP A 47 -6.86 7.91 -7.42
N LEU A 48 -8.10 7.91 -6.91
CA LEU A 48 -8.40 8.24 -5.51
C LEU A 48 -7.69 7.34 -4.50
N VAL A 49 -7.41 6.09 -4.86
CA VAL A 49 -6.77 5.13 -3.96
C VAL A 49 -5.25 5.04 -4.14
N LEU A 50 -4.65 5.83 -5.01
CA LEU A 50 -3.20 5.88 -5.13
C LEU A 50 -2.55 6.51 -3.91
N THR A 51 -1.48 5.87 -3.43
CA THR A 51 -0.67 6.29 -2.29
C THR A 51 0.80 6.02 -2.59
N VAL A 52 1.70 6.56 -1.77
CA VAL A 52 3.13 6.21 -1.82
C VAL A 52 3.44 5.23 -0.70
N ASP A 53 4.04 4.08 -1.03
CA ASP A 53 4.62 3.18 -0.04
C ASP A 53 6.14 3.40 0.08
N HIS A 54 6.67 3.14 1.28
CA HIS A 54 8.11 3.05 1.51
C HIS A 54 8.53 1.58 1.44
N VAL A 55 9.31 1.18 0.43
CA VAL A 55 9.76 -0.21 0.23
C VAL A 55 10.34 -0.78 1.53
N HIS A 56 11.35 -0.11 2.08
CA HIS A 56 11.75 -0.25 3.49
C HIS A 56 10.89 0.68 4.35
N PRO A 57 10.07 0.16 5.28
CA PRO A 57 9.11 0.98 6.03
C PRO A 57 9.76 2.10 6.84
N HIS A 58 9.17 3.30 6.82
CA HIS A 58 9.64 4.44 7.63
C HIS A 58 9.73 4.13 9.13
N ALA A 59 8.80 3.32 9.66
CA ALA A 59 8.83 2.86 11.05
C ALA A 59 10.08 2.07 11.42
N HIS A 60 10.78 1.51 10.42
CA HIS A 60 12.02 0.74 10.57
C HIS A 60 13.24 1.46 9.98
N GLY A 61 13.17 2.79 9.84
CA GLY A 61 14.28 3.62 9.35
C GLY A 61 14.32 3.79 7.83
N GLY A 62 13.25 3.43 7.13
CA GLY A 62 13.06 3.73 5.71
C GLY A 62 13.25 5.21 5.38
N THR A 63 14.08 5.49 4.37
CA THR A 63 14.31 6.86 3.90
C THR A 63 13.16 7.32 3.00
N ARG A 64 13.04 8.64 2.79
CA ARG A 64 12.10 9.23 1.83
C ARG A 64 12.76 9.54 0.49
N LYS A 65 13.91 8.91 0.21
CA LYS A 65 14.57 9.05 -1.08
C LYS A 65 13.77 8.30 -2.13
N MET A 66 13.83 8.77 -3.39
CA MET A 66 13.03 8.23 -4.49
C MET A 66 13.22 6.72 -4.67
N GLU A 67 14.42 6.21 -4.42
CA GLU A 67 14.75 4.78 -4.53
C GLU A 67 14.00 3.90 -3.51
N ASN A 68 13.56 4.47 -2.38
CA ASN A 68 12.79 3.75 -1.36
C ASN A 68 11.28 3.98 -1.46
N LEU A 69 10.82 4.79 -2.42
CA LEU A 69 9.42 5.16 -2.56
C LEU A 69 8.84 4.55 -3.84
N VAL A 70 7.63 4.02 -3.76
CA VAL A 70 6.89 3.47 -4.92
C VAL A 70 5.42 3.86 -4.88
N THR A 71 4.83 3.98 -6.06
CA THR A 71 3.39 4.15 -6.25
C THR A 71 2.68 2.86 -5.87
N CYS A 72 1.67 2.96 -5.03
CA CYS A 72 0.96 1.83 -4.47
C CYS A 72 -0.52 2.17 -4.25
N CYS A 73 -1.44 1.31 -4.68
CA CYS A 73 -2.85 1.48 -4.30
C CYS A 73 -3.04 1.17 -2.81
N GLN A 74 -3.96 1.87 -2.14
CA GLN A 74 -4.22 1.72 -0.72
C GLN A 74 -4.37 0.25 -0.26
N PRO A 75 -5.10 -0.65 -0.95
CA PRO A 75 -5.20 -2.06 -0.53
C PRO A 75 -3.84 -2.77 -0.47
N CYS A 76 -2.99 -2.60 -1.48
CA CYS A 76 -1.63 -3.18 -1.49
C CYS A 76 -0.77 -2.61 -0.35
N ASN A 77 -0.88 -1.30 -0.12
CA ASN A 77 -0.12 -0.61 0.93
C ASN A 77 -0.49 -1.16 2.32
N VAL A 78 -1.79 -1.34 2.57
CA VAL A 78 -2.31 -1.95 3.80
C VAL A 78 -1.86 -3.40 3.94
N ILE A 79 -1.98 -4.22 2.88
CA ILE A 79 -1.58 -5.63 2.90
C ILE A 79 -0.10 -5.76 3.27
N LYS A 80 0.77 -5.00 2.62
CA LYS A 80 2.21 -5.00 2.89
C LYS A 80 2.50 -4.52 4.31
N GLY A 81 1.91 -3.38 4.69
CA GLY A 81 2.03 -2.77 6.00
C GLY A 81 3.48 -2.40 6.33
N LYS A 82 3.89 -2.61 7.58
CA LYS A 82 5.24 -2.29 8.08
C LYS A 82 6.23 -3.46 7.98
N ARG A 83 5.93 -4.48 7.16
CA ARG A 83 6.82 -5.65 7.03
C ARG A 83 8.07 -5.29 6.23
N ILE A 84 9.19 -5.88 6.62
CA ILE A 84 10.48 -5.78 5.94
C ILE A 84 10.62 -7.05 5.10
N PHE A 85 11.02 -6.89 3.84
CA PHE A 85 11.29 -7.98 2.91
C PHE A 85 12.75 -7.89 2.45
N LYS A 86 13.31 -9.01 1.98
CA LYS A 86 14.70 -9.03 1.48
C LYS A 86 14.82 -8.27 0.16
N SER A 87 13.78 -8.33 -0.67
CA SER A 87 13.68 -7.65 -1.96
C SER A 87 12.30 -7.03 -2.17
N PHE A 88 12.18 -6.17 -3.18
CA PHE A 88 10.89 -5.64 -3.60
C PHE A 88 10.01 -6.73 -4.20
N GLU A 89 10.62 -7.68 -4.91
CA GLU A 89 9.98 -8.83 -5.54
C GLU A 89 9.34 -9.73 -4.49
N ASP A 90 10.01 -9.97 -3.36
CA ASP A 90 9.46 -10.73 -2.23
C ASP A 90 8.25 -10.01 -1.62
N ALA A 91 8.33 -8.69 -1.46
CA ALA A 91 7.21 -7.88 -0.98
C ALA A 91 6.02 -7.97 -1.94
N LYS A 92 6.29 -7.90 -3.26
CA LYS A 92 5.28 -8.01 -4.32
C LYS A 92 4.64 -9.38 -4.35
N ALA A 93 5.42 -10.45 -4.27
CA ALA A 93 4.90 -11.81 -4.19
C ALA A 93 3.98 -11.99 -2.97
N PHE A 94 4.40 -11.49 -1.80
CA PHE A 94 3.57 -11.50 -0.58
C PHE A 94 2.25 -10.74 -0.78
N VAL A 95 2.31 -9.51 -1.30
CA VAL A 95 1.13 -8.68 -1.52
C VAL A 95 0.14 -9.34 -2.49
N LEU A 96 0.63 -9.88 -3.61
CA LEU A 96 -0.21 -10.54 -4.59
C LEU A 96 -0.85 -11.83 -4.05
N LYS A 97 -0.11 -12.62 -3.28
CA LYS A 97 -0.66 -13.79 -2.60
C LYS A 97 -1.81 -13.39 -1.67
N LYS A 98 -1.59 -12.38 -0.82
CA LYS A 98 -2.60 -11.87 0.12
C LYS A 98 -3.81 -11.27 -0.59
N ARG A 99 -3.63 -10.59 -1.73
CA ARG A 99 -4.76 -10.09 -2.54
C ARG A 99 -5.66 -11.23 -2.99
N LYS A 100 -5.09 -12.34 -3.49
CA LYS A 100 -5.88 -13.51 -3.90
C LYS A 100 -6.65 -14.12 -2.72
N GLU A 101 -6.01 -14.24 -1.56
CA GLU A 101 -6.67 -14.71 -0.34
C GLU A 101 -7.85 -13.79 0.05
N TRP A 102 -7.68 -12.47 -0.06
CA TRP A 102 -8.74 -11.50 0.26
C TRP A 102 -9.88 -11.51 -0.78
N GLU A 103 -9.55 -11.72 -2.05
CA GLU A 103 -10.54 -11.89 -3.12
C GLU A 103 -11.40 -13.14 -2.89
N GLN A 104 -10.79 -14.27 -2.51
CA GLN A 104 -11.51 -15.48 -2.15
C GLN A 104 -12.45 -15.24 -0.96
N LEU A 105 -11.96 -14.61 0.11
CA LEU A 105 -12.77 -14.28 1.27
C LEU A 105 -13.95 -13.37 0.92
N TYR A 106 -13.73 -12.36 0.06
CA TYR A 106 -14.81 -11.50 -0.43
C TYR A 106 -15.89 -12.30 -1.18
N LEU A 107 -15.48 -13.19 -2.09
CA LEU A 107 -16.42 -14.02 -2.87
C LEU A 107 -17.23 -14.95 -1.96
N GLU A 108 -16.62 -15.51 -0.91
CA GLU A 108 -17.31 -16.34 0.07
C GLU A 108 -18.36 -15.54 0.85
N GLN A 109 -18.01 -14.34 1.31
CA GLN A 109 -18.93 -13.46 2.05
C GLN A 109 -20.08 -12.96 1.18
N ALA A 110 -19.80 -12.57 -0.07
CA ALA A 110 -20.82 -12.16 -1.02
C ALA A 110 -21.85 -13.28 -1.26
N LYS A 111 -21.39 -14.50 -1.51
CA LYS A 111 -22.27 -15.69 -1.66
C LYS A 111 -23.06 -16.00 -0.39
N ALA A 112 -22.47 -15.81 0.79
CA ALA A 112 -23.19 -15.99 2.05
C ALA A 112 -24.31 -14.94 2.20
N ALA A 113 -24.03 -13.68 1.90
CA ALA A 113 -25.01 -12.61 1.95
C ALA A 113 -26.18 -12.83 0.97
N GLU A 114 -25.90 -13.26 -0.27
CA GLU A 114 -26.93 -13.59 -1.26
C GLU A 114 -27.87 -14.70 -0.78
N ARG A 115 -27.32 -15.78 -0.18
CA ARG A 115 -28.13 -16.86 0.41
C ARG A 115 -29.04 -16.37 1.54
N HIS A 116 -28.54 -15.48 2.39
CA HIS A 116 -29.34 -14.87 3.45
C HIS A 116 -30.47 -13.99 2.90
N VAL A 117 -30.23 -13.23 1.84
CA VAL A 117 -31.28 -12.42 1.20
C VAL A 117 -32.36 -13.31 0.58
N ALA A 118 -31.96 -14.37 -0.13
CA ALA A 118 -32.91 -15.30 -0.75
C ALA A 118 -33.82 -16.00 0.29
N SER A 119 -33.28 -16.37 1.46
CA SER A 119 -34.08 -17.02 2.51
C SER A 119 -35.10 -16.08 3.17
N HIS A 120 -34.88 -14.76 3.15
CA HIS A 120 -35.79 -13.77 3.72
C HIS A 120 -36.80 -13.21 2.72
N GLN A 121 -36.59 -13.41 1.41
CA GLN A 121 -37.54 -13.03 0.36
C GLN A 121 -38.56 -14.13 0.04
N SER A 122 -38.39 -15.32 0.62
CA SER A 122 -39.24 -16.51 0.39
C SER A 122 -40.23 -16.78 1.53
N ALA A 123 -40.33 -15.88 2.51
CA ALA A 123 -41.21 -15.94 3.67
C ALA A 123 -42.16 -14.72 3.66
#